data_AF-A0A4Q9LCX5-F1
#
_entry.id   AF-A0A4Q9LCX5-F1
#
_cell.length_a   1.000
_cell.length_b   1.000
_cell.length_c   1.000
_cell.angle_alpha   90.00
_cell.angle_beta   90.00
_cell.angle_gamma   90.00
#
_symmetry.space_group_name_H-M   'P 1'
#
loop_
_entity.id
_entity.type
_entity.pdbx_description
1 polymer ?
#
loop_
_entity_poly.entity_id
_entity_poly.type
_entity_poly.pdbx_seq_one_letter_code
_entity_poly.pdbx_strand_id
1 'polypeptide(L)'
;MFKPGDVVWSKYDEYPYWPSRIASKDVTDTLQSYNNTNLGIGVLFFGQNLTYALVEEKNICEFFENYKFYYKASNEEDFRFAIEQAKSNQNIEDPPLELPKKKKRIPKNNKENNTNSQSNTNKIKETLNNILLNYPQNTEMAENTFQELESLSSAQLKTLNIYNEVYLLSNLTFKTDPLSLKERSKNILERWNTND
;
A
#
# COMPACT_ATOMS: atom_id res chain seq x y z
N MET A 1 -13.61 -19.76 15.40
CA MET A 1 -13.04 -18.64 16.17
C MET A 1 -11.53 -18.81 16.16
N PHE A 2 -10.82 -17.87 15.53
CA PHE A 2 -9.37 -17.95 15.32
C PHE A 2 -8.60 -17.61 16.60
N LYS A 3 -7.42 -18.21 16.76
CA LYS A 3 -6.52 -18.05 17.91
C LYS A 3 -5.21 -17.39 17.48
N PRO A 4 -4.53 -16.66 18.38
CA PRO A 4 -3.18 -16.16 18.10
C PRO A 4 -2.25 -17.26 17.59
N GLY A 5 -1.52 -16.97 16.51
CA GLY A 5 -0.67 -17.93 15.83
C GLY A 5 -1.33 -18.69 14.69
N ASP A 6 -2.67 -18.70 14.59
CA ASP A 6 -3.35 -19.37 13.48
C ASP A 6 -2.97 -18.72 12.15
N VAL A 7 -2.60 -19.55 11.18
CA VAL A 7 -2.34 -19.13 9.80
C VAL A 7 -3.66 -19.07 9.04
N VAL A 8 -3.94 -17.93 8.45
CA VAL A 8 -5.23 -17.59 7.84
C VAL A 8 -5.03 -16.89 6.49
N TRP A 9 -6.10 -16.79 5.73
CA TRP A 9 -6.25 -15.77 4.70
C TRP A 9 -7.00 -14.59 5.28
N SER A 10 -6.51 -13.37 5.05
CA SER A 10 -7.20 -12.14 5.46
C SER A 10 -7.42 -11.24 4.25
N LYS A 11 -8.62 -10.67 4.14
CA LYS A 11 -8.93 -9.60 3.17
C LYS A 11 -8.97 -8.26 3.89
N TYR A 12 -8.06 -7.37 3.51
CA TYR A 12 -8.03 -6.00 3.99
C TYR A 12 -8.39 -5.06 2.84
N ASP A 13 -9.47 -4.31 3.02
CA ASP A 13 -9.93 -3.32 2.04
C ASP A 13 -10.11 -3.93 0.62
N GLU A 14 -9.63 -3.24 -0.41
CA GLU A 14 -9.70 -3.69 -1.81
C GLU A 14 -8.64 -4.74 -2.18
N TYR A 15 -7.66 -5.00 -1.31
CA TYR A 15 -6.60 -5.98 -1.60
C TYR A 15 -7.16 -7.41 -1.72
N PRO A 16 -6.51 -8.29 -2.52
CA PRO A 16 -6.86 -9.70 -2.56
C PRO A 16 -6.71 -10.35 -1.19
N TYR A 17 -7.30 -11.53 -1.02
CA TYR A 17 -7.00 -12.36 0.16
C TYR A 17 -5.51 -12.63 0.22
N TRP A 18 -4.89 -12.29 1.35
CA TRP A 18 -3.46 -12.38 1.55
C TRP A 18 -3.12 -13.34 2.69
N PRO A 19 -2.03 -14.12 2.61
CA PRO A 19 -1.62 -15.00 3.70
C PRO A 19 -1.25 -14.21 4.95
N SER A 20 -1.81 -14.55 6.09
CA SER A 20 -1.59 -13.84 7.35
C SER A 20 -1.52 -14.78 8.54
N ARG A 21 -1.06 -14.26 9.67
CA ARG A 21 -1.13 -14.91 10.99
C ARG A 21 -1.99 -14.06 11.92
N ILE A 22 -2.80 -14.70 12.76
CA ILE A 22 -3.48 -13.99 13.84
C ILE A 22 -2.44 -13.51 14.85
N ALA A 23 -2.42 -12.21 15.10
CA ALA A 23 -1.50 -11.60 16.06
C ALA A 23 -1.89 -11.94 17.51
N SER A 24 -0.99 -11.69 18.44
CA SER A 24 -1.30 -11.78 19.87
C SER A 24 -2.44 -10.83 20.28
N LYS A 25 -3.04 -11.14 21.42
CA LYS A 25 -4.06 -10.28 22.03
C LYS A 25 -3.50 -8.88 22.31
N ASP A 26 -2.26 -8.78 22.80
CA ASP A 26 -1.64 -7.49 23.12
C ASP A 26 -1.47 -6.62 21.88
N VAL A 27 -1.05 -7.20 20.75
CA VAL A 27 -0.97 -6.49 19.47
C VAL A 27 -2.36 -6.06 18.99
N THR A 28 -3.35 -6.97 19.07
CA THR A 28 -4.74 -6.65 18.69
C THR A 28 -5.31 -5.50 19.52
N ASP A 29 -5.17 -5.57 20.85
CA ASP A 29 -5.63 -4.53 21.78
C ASP A 29 -4.92 -3.19 21.50
N THR A 30 -3.63 -3.24 21.16
CA THR A 30 -2.83 -2.07 20.81
C THR A 30 -3.30 -1.44 19.49
N LEU A 31 -3.59 -2.23 18.46
CA LEU A 31 -4.14 -1.77 17.18
C LEU A 31 -5.55 -1.19 17.34
N GLN A 32 -6.41 -1.86 18.11
CA GLN A 32 -7.75 -1.39 18.47
C GLN A 32 -7.69 -0.03 19.19
N SER A 33 -6.85 0.06 20.22
CA SER A 33 -6.59 1.30 20.95
C SER A 33 -6.01 2.38 20.05
N TYR A 34 -5.14 2.02 19.10
CA TYR A 34 -4.58 2.95 18.14
C TYR A 34 -5.66 3.57 17.25
N ASN A 35 -6.54 2.71 16.71
CA ASN A 35 -7.62 3.09 15.80
C ASN A 35 -8.89 3.62 16.51
N ASN A 36 -8.93 3.62 17.84
CA ASN A 36 -10.10 3.98 18.66
C ASN A 36 -11.35 3.14 18.30
N THR A 37 -11.16 1.84 18.12
CA THR A 37 -12.22 0.87 17.82
C THR A 37 -12.03 -0.37 18.69
N ASN A 38 -13.10 -1.10 18.96
CA ASN A 38 -13.07 -2.43 19.59
C ASN A 38 -13.43 -3.54 18.60
N LEU A 39 -13.53 -3.20 17.30
CA LEU A 39 -13.90 -4.12 16.24
C LEU A 39 -12.67 -4.65 15.52
N GLY A 40 -12.73 -5.89 15.05
CA GLY A 40 -11.68 -6.51 14.25
C GLY A 40 -10.59 -7.19 15.08
N ILE A 41 -9.83 -8.04 14.40
CA ILE A 41 -8.78 -8.90 14.94
C ILE A 41 -7.45 -8.44 14.34
N GLY A 42 -6.41 -8.38 15.16
CA GLY A 42 -5.06 -8.07 14.69
C GLY A 42 -4.51 -9.22 13.86
N VAL A 43 -4.05 -8.93 12.64
CA VAL A 43 -3.38 -9.89 11.78
C VAL A 43 -2.03 -9.36 11.34
N LEU A 44 -1.06 -10.26 11.20
CA LEU A 44 0.25 -10.00 10.62
C LEU A 44 0.26 -10.56 9.19
N PHE A 45 0.35 -9.68 8.19
CA PHE A 45 0.51 -10.10 6.80
C PHE A 45 1.92 -10.62 6.58
N PHE A 46 2.02 -11.82 6.00
CA PHE A 46 3.29 -12.35 5.53
C PHE A 46 3.73 -11.63 4.26
N GLY A 47 5.02 -11.68 3.97
CA GLY A 47 5.63 -11.03 2.82
C GLY A 47 7.08 -10.65 3.13
N GLN A 48 7.69 -9.88 2.24
CA GLN A 48 9.01 -9.28 2.39
C GLN A 48 9.01 -8.31 3.57
N ASN A 49 7.90 -7.58 3.77
CA ASN A 49 7.67 -6.69 4.90
C ASN A 49 6.49 -7.20 5.73
N LEU A 50 6.76 -7.57 6.98
CA LEU A 50 5.70 -7.99 7.91
C LEU A 50 4.91 -6.76 8.37
N THR A 51 3.62 -6.73 8.05
CA THR A 51 2.75 -5.59 8.34
C THR A 51 1.56 -6.02 9.18
N TYR A 52 1.27 -5.27 10.24
CA TYR A 52 0.07 -5.49 11.03
C TYR A 52 -1.11 -4.68 10.53
N ALA A 53 -2.31 -5.27 10.57
CA ALA A 53 -3.55 -4.52 10.41
C ALA A 53 -4.67 -5.10 11.28
N LEU A 54 -5.77 -4.36 11.35
CA LEU A 54 -7.00 -4.79 12.01
C LEU A 54 -8.00 -5.23 10.94
N VAL A 55 -8.44 -6.49 10.99
CA VAL A 55 -9.33 -7.09 9.99
C VAL A 55 -10.60 -7.61 10.67
N GLU A 56 -11.77 -7.36 10.08
CA GLU A 56 -13.02 -7.94 10.57
C GLU A 56 -13.03 -9.46 10.42
N GLU A 57 -13.56 -10.19 11.41
CA GLU A 57 -13.56 -11.66 11.43
C GLU A 57 -14.21 -12.28 10.17
N LYS A 58 -15.22 -11.62 9.59
CA LYS A 58 -15.90 -12.07 8.36
C LYS A 58 -14.99 -12.09 7.12
N ASN A 59 -13.87 -11.37 7.16
CA ASN A 59 -12.88 -11.28 6.09
C ASN A 59 -11.68 -12.20 6.33
N ILE A 60 -11.77 -13.10 7.33
CA ILE A 60 -10.73 -14.05 7.70
C ILE A 60 -11.26 -15.46 7.46
N CYS A 61 -10.44 -16.32 6.84
CA CYS A 61 -10.77 -17.73 6.68
C CYS A 61 -9.52 -18.62 6.83
N GLU A 62 -9.74 -19.90 7.11
CA GLU A 62 -8.65 -20.84 7.38
C GLU A 62 -7.75 -21.04 6.15
N PHE A 63 -6.42 -21.05 6.39
CA PHE A 63 -5.44 -21.06 5.30
C PHE A 63 -5.52 -22.33 4.44
N PHE A 64 -5.41 -23.50 5.06
CA PHE A 64 -5.34 -24.77 4.33
C PHE A 64 -6.67 -25.14 3.66
N GLU A 65 -7.80 -24.91 4.34
CA GLU A 65 -9.12 -25.22 3.80
C GLU A 65 -9.45 -24.38 2.56
N ASN A 66 -9.00 -23.12 2.54
CA ASN A 66 -9.30 -22.19 1.46
C ASN A 66 -8.13 -21.98 0.47
N TYR A 67 -7.04 -22.73 0.63
CA TYR A 67 -5.83 -22.57 -0.17
C TYR A 67 -6.12 -22.58 -1.68
N LYS A 68 -6.93 -23.54 -2.14
CA LYS A 68 -7.28 -23.70 -3.56
C LYS A 68 -7.97 -22.48 -4.18
N PHE A 69 -8.61 -21.63 -3.39
CA PHE A 69 -9.32 -20.45 -3.87
C PHE A 69 -8.41 -19.23 -4.00
N TYR A 70 -7.41 -19.10 -3.11
CA TYR A 70 -6.66 -17.86 -2.97
C TYR A 70 -5.17 -17.97 -3.30
N TYR A 71 -4.60 -19.17 -3.46
CA TYR A 71 -3.17 -19.37 -3.75
C TYR A 71 -2.64 -18.71 -5.04
N LYS A 72 -3.53 -18.24 -5.91
CA LYS A 72 -3.22 -17.51 -7.16
C LYS A 72 -3.88 -16.12 -7.20
N ALA A 73 -4.23 -15.55 -6.06
CA ALA A 73 -4.93 -14.27 -5.99
C ALA A 73 -4.06 -13.08 -6.43
N SER A 74 -2.73 -13.20 -6.35
CA SER A 74 -1.77 -12.25 -6.94
C SER A 74 -0.63 -12.99 -7.64
N ASN A 75 -0.05 -12.34 -8.66
CA ASN A 75 1.15 -12.80 -9.38
C ASN A 75 2.44 -12.15 -8.84
N GLU A 76 2.34 -11.30 -7.82
CA GLU A 76 3.47 -10.63 -7.20
C GLU A 76 4.44 -11.63 -6.55
N GLU A 77 5.73 -11.32 -6.61
CA GLU A 77 6.76 -12.12 -5.94
C GLU A 77 6.58 -12.10 -4.42
N ASP A 78 6.19 -10.94 -3.87
CA ASP A 78 5.91 -10.79 -2.45
C ASP A 78 4.77 -11.73 -1.98
N PHE A 79 3.72 -11.82 -2.79
CA PHE A 79 2.62 -12.75 -2.52
C PHE A 79 3.10 -14.21 -2.48
N ARG A 80 3.94 -14.61 -3.43
CA ARG A 80 4.50 -15.98 -3.46
C ARG A 80 5.38 -16.24 -2.25
N PHE A 81 6.16 -15.26 -1.82
CA PHE A 81 6.98 -15.35 -0.61
C PHE A 81 6.10 -15.44 0.66
N ALA A 82 5.01 -14.69 0.73
CA ALA A 82 4.02 -14.75 1.80
C ALA A 82 3.35 -16.14 1.89
N ILE A 83 3.07 -16.78 0.76
CA ILE A 83 2.51 -18.14 0.69
C ILE A 83 3.48 -19.16 1.28
N GLU A 84 4.76 -19.08 0.95
CA GLU A 84 5.76 -20.02 1.46
C GLU A 84 5.99 -19.81 2.97
N GLN A 85 5.98 -18.56 3.45
CA GLN A 85 5.99 -18.27 4.89
C GLN A 85 4.79 -18.90 5.60
N ALA A 86 3.57 -18.71 5.08
CA ALA A 86 2.36 -19.28 5.65
C ALA A 86 2.38 -20.83 5.67
N LYS A 87 2.86 -21.47 4.62
CA LYS A 87 3.01 -22.94 4.56
C LYS A 87 4.04 -23.48 5.55
N SER A 88 5.14 -22.74 5.74
CA SER A 88 6.21 -23.16 6.63
C SER A 88 5.77 -23.21 8.11
N ASN A 89 4.66 -22.53 8.44
CA ASN A 89 4.07 -22.43 9.77
C ASN A 89 5.12 -22.16 10.86
N GLN A 90 6.13 -21.35 10.54
CA GLN A 90 7.10 -20.94 11.54
C GLN A 90 6.34 -20.16 12.63
N ASN A 91 6.55 -20.54 13.89
CA ASN A 91 6.15 -19.74 15.03
C ASN A 91 7.01 -18.47 15.05
N ILE A 92 6.69 -17.55 14.15
CA ILE A 92 7.27 -16.22 14.11
C ILE A 92 6.69 -15.50 15.32
N GLU A 93 7.52 -15.23 16.34
CA GLU A 93 7.13 -14.31 17.41
C GLU A 93 6.71 -12.98 16.79
N ASP A 94 5.66 -12.38 17.33
CA ASP A 94 5.12 -11.10 16.86
C ASP A 94 6.26 -10.07 16.72
N PRO A 95 6.61 -9.63 15.50
CA PRO A 95 7.60 -8.56 15.34
C PRO A 95 7.15 -7.33 16.12
N PRO A 96 8.09 -6.50 16.63
CA PRO A 96 7.75 -5.27 17.31
C PRO A 96 6.78 -4.43 16.47
N LEU A 97 5.66 -4.05 17.07
CA LEU A 97 4.66 -3.22 16.43
C LEU A 97 5.16 -1.78 16.35
N GLU A 98 5.70 -1.38 15.20
CA GLU A 98 6.07 0.01 14.94
C GLU A 98 4.83 0.85 14.62
N LEU A 99 4.11 1.30 15.66
CA LEU A 99 3.05 2.27 15.47
C LEU A 99 3.63 3.65 15.12
N PRO A 100 3.13 4.34 14.08
CA PRO A 100 3.42 5.75 13.89
C PRO A 100 3.03 6.51 15.16
N LYS A 101 3.90 7.39 15.67
CA LYS A 101 3.59 8.21 16.85
C LYS A 101 2.28 8.96 16.59
N LYS A 102 1.22 8.63 17.36
CA LYS A 102 -0.05 9.39 17.34
C LYS A 102 0.29 10.87 17.49
N LYS A 103 -0.02 11.69 16.48
CA LYS A 103 -0.05 13.15 16.65
C LYS A 103 -1.02 13.43 17.80
N LYS A 104 -0.53 13.99 18.91
CA LYS A 104 -1.36 14.39 20.05
C LYS A 104 -2.53 15.21 19.50
N ARG A 105 -3.77 14.78 19.80
CA ARG A 105 -4.98 15.55 19.51
C ARG A 105 -4.87 16.90 20.22
N ILE A 106 -4.54 17.95 19.48
CA ILE A 106 -4.75 19.33 19.92
C ILE A 106 -6.27 19.55 19.90
N PRO A 107 -6.88 20.15 20.94
CA PRO A 107 -8.31 20.46 20.93
C PRO A 107 -8.65 21.30 19.70
N LYS A 108 -9.73 20.91 19.00
CA LYS A 108 -10.27 21.68 17.87
C LYS A 108 -10.69 23.06 18.37
N ASN A 109 -9.81 24.04 18.24
CA ASN A 109 -10.23 25.42 18.08
C ASN A 109 -10.33 25.69 16.58
N ASN A 110 -11.55 25.95 16.14
CA ASN A 110 -11.86 26.42 14.80
C ASN A 110 -10.97 27.62 14.46
N LYS A 111 -9.99 27.41 13.59
CA LYS A 111 -9.58 28.40 12.61
C LYS A 111 -9.33 27.69 11.30
N GLU A 112 -10.11 28.12 10.32
CA GLU A 112 -10.05 27.75 8.92
C GLU A 112 -8.62 27.90 8.37
N ASN A 113 -8.37 27.09 7.33
CA ASN A 113 -7.43 27.28 6.22
C ASN A 113 -6.40 26.16 6.04
N ASN A 114 -6.46 25.55 4.84
CA ASN A 114 -5.56 24.57 4.19
C ASN A 114 -6.00 23.09 4.16
N THR A 115 -7.08 22.79 3.43
CA THR A 115 -7.53 21.41 3.08
C THR A 115 -7.21 20.97 1.64
N ASN A 116 -6.61 21.79 0.78
CA ASN A 116 -6.49 21.45 -0.65
C ASN A 116 -5.26 20.60 -1.05
N SER A 117 -4.21 20.54 -0.22
CA SER A 117 -2.94 19.86 -0.63
C SER A 117 -2.98 18.34 -0.47
N GLN A 118 -3.53 17.82 0.63
CA GLN A 118 -3.51 16.37 0.94
C GLN A 118 -4.46 15.56 0.04
N SER A 119 -5.53 16.18 -0.47
CA SER A 119 -6.50 15.53 -1.37
C SER A 119 -5.93 15.35 -2.79
N ASN A 120 -5.05 16.25 -3.22
CA ASN A 120 -4.47 16.20 -4.56
C ASN A 120 -3.33 15.18 -4.67
N THR A 121 -2.52 15.01 -3.60
CA THR A 121 -1.41 14.04 -3.61
C THR A 121 -1.89 12.59 -3.75
N ASN A 122 -2.93 12.21 -2.99
CA ASN A 122 -3.52 10.87 -3.07
C ASN A 122 -4.11 10.60 -4.46
N LYS A 123 -4.75 11.61 -5.08
CA LYS A 123 -5.35 11.50 -6.41
C LYS A 123 -4.32 11.30 -7.51
N ILE A 124 -3.20 12.04 -7.48
CA ILE A 124 -2.11 11.89 -8.46
C ILE A 124 -1.49 10.49 -8.34
N LYS A 125 -1.29 10.00 -7.11
CA LYS A 125 -0.74 8.67 -6.86
C LYS A 125 -1.64 7.54 -7.40
N GLU A 126 -2.94 7.61 -7.14
CA GLU A 126 -3.92 6.67 -7.71
C GLU A 126 -3.93 6.71 -9.25
N THR A 127 -3.82 7.90 -9.82
CA THR A 127 -3.80 8.08 -11.28
C THR A 127 -2.54 7.46 -11.90
N LEU A 128 -1.37 7.62 -11.28
CA LEU A 128 -0.13 7.00 -11.73
C LEU A 128 -0.17 5.46 -11.65
N ASN A 129 -0.80 4.90 -10.61
CA ASN A 129 -1.00 3.46 -10.52
C ASN A 129 -1.95 2.93 -11.61
N ASN A 130 -2.99 3.69 -11.94
CA ASN A 130 -3.87 3.36 -13.06
C ASN A 130 -3.11 3.36 -14.41
N ILE A 131 -2.24 4.36 -14.62
CA ILE A 131 -1.39 4.44 -15.82
C ILE A 131 -0.44 3.22 -15.87
N LEU A 132 0.22 2.87 -14.76
CA LEU A 132 1.11 1.70 -14.68
C LEU A 132 0.41 0.40 -15.13
N LEU A 133 -0.85 0.21 -14.74
CA LEU A 133 -1.59 -1.02 -15.01
C LEU A 133 -2.21 -1.06 -16.41
N ASN A 134 -2.66 0.09 -16.93
CA ASN A 134 -3.53 0.13 -18.11
C ASN A 134 -2.91 0.83 -19.33
N TYR A 135 -1.71 1.41 -19.23
CA TYR A 135 -1.07 2.07 -20.36
C TYR A 135 -0.74 1.07 -21.50
N PRO A 136 -1.02 1.40 -22.78
CA PRO A 136 -1.48 2.69 -23.33
C PRO A 136 -3.00 2.81 -23.59
N GLN A 137 -3.86 2.02 -22.93
CA GLN A 137 -5.31 2.01 -23.21
C GLN A 137 -6.02 3.35 -22.92
N ASN A 138 -5.45 4.21 -22.06
CA ASN A 138 -5.97 5.55 -21.78
C ASN A 138 -4.84 6.57 -21.79
N THR A 139 -4.54 7.12 -22.97
CA THR A 139 -3.47 8.09 -23.18
C THR A 139 -3.84 9.51 -22.71
N GLU A 140 -5.11 9.90 -22.75
CA GLU A 140 -5.55 11.25 -22.35
C GLU A 140 -5.29 11.50 -20.85
N MET A 141 -5.65 10.54 -19.99
CA MET A 141 -5.38 10.62 -18.55
C MET A 141 -3.87 10.67 -18.26
N ALA A 142 -3.09 9.84 -18.98
CA ALA A 142 -1.64 9.81 -18.83
C ALA A 142 -1.00 11.13 -19.26
N GLU A 143 -1.44 11.70 -20.37
CA GLU A 143 -0.93 12.96 -20.89
C GLU A 143 -1.17 14.12 -19.92
N ASN A 144 -2.41 14.27 -19.44
CA ASN A 144 -2.77 15.33 -18.50
C ASN A 144 -1.99 15.21 -17.18
N THR A 145 -1.83 13.98 -16.68
CA THR A 145 -1.10 13.73 -15.42
C THR A 145 0.37 14.08 -15.57
N PHE A 146 1.01 13.69 -16.68
CA PHE A 146 2.42 13.99 -16.89
C PHE A 146 2.68 15.46 -17.18
N GLN A 147 1.80 16.16 -17.88
CA GLN A 147 1.88 17.62 -18.03
C GLN A 147 1.81 18.34 -16.68
N GLU A 148 0.92 17.89 -15.78
CA GLU A 148 0.85 18.42 -14.42
C GLU A 148 2.17 18.18 -13.67
N LEU A 149 2.70 16.95 -13.67
CA LEU A 149 3.97 16.62 -13.00
C LEU A 149 5.16 17.40 -13.55
N GLU A 150 5.22 17.60 -14.87
CA GLU A 150 6.29 18.36 -15.51
C GLU A 150 6.25 19.85 -15.16
N SER A 151 5.06 20.39 -14.86
CA SER A 151 4.89 21.78 -14.44
C SER A 151 5.34 22.06 -12.99
N LEU A 152 5.50 21.02 -12.16
CA LEU A 152 5.85 21.17 -10.74
C LEU A 152 7.36 21.37 -10.54
N SER A 153 7.73 22.14 -9.52
CA SER A 153 9.14 22.29 -9.10
C SER A 153 9.67 21.04 -8.39
N SER A 154 11.00 20.92 -8.25
CA SER A 154 11.63 19.81 -7.50
C SER A 154 11.11 19.73 -6.07
N ALA A 155 10.97 20.87 -5.40
CA ALA A 155 10.41 20.95 -4.05
C ALA A 155 8.96 20.46 -4.00
N GLN A 156 8.12 20.82 -4.98
CA GLN A 156 6.73 20.38 -5.05
C GLN A 156 6.63 18.87 -5.30
N LEU A 157 7.42 18.34 -6.23
CA LEU A 157 7.48 16.91 -6.53
C LEU A 157 7.80 16.10 -5.26
N LYS A 158 8.80 16.52 -4.48
CA LYS A 158 9.19 15.88 -3.21
C LYS A 158 8.06 15.79 -2.18
N THR A 159 7.03 16.64 -2.27
CA THR A 159 5.87 16.57 -1.37
C THR A 159 4.82 15.53 -1.78
N LEU A 160 4.83 15.06 -3.02
CA LEU A 160 3.75 14.24 -3.58
C LEU A 160 3.78 12.76 -3.18
N ASN A 161 4.89 12.24 -2.63
CA ASN A 161 5.06 10.82 -2.28
C ASN A 161 4.72 9.84 -3.42
N ILE A 162 5.17 10.18 -4.64
CA ILE A 162 4.93 9.43 -5.91
C ILE A 162 6.23 8.92 -6.56
N TYR A 163 7.37 9.00 -5.85
CA TYR A 163 8.68 8.68 -6.41
C TYR A 163 8.73 7.25 -6.98
N ASN A 164 8.14 6.29 -6.26
CA ASN A 164 8.14 4.88 -6.66
C ASN A 164 7.36 4.67 -7.96
N GLU A 165 6.19 5.29 -8.10
CA GLU A 165 5.35 5.18 -9.29
C GLU A 165 6.07 5.75 -10.53
N VAL A 166 6.69 6.93 -10.40
CA VAL A 166 7.48 7.54 -11.48
C VAL A 166 8.73 6.71 -11.80
N TYR A 167 9.41 6.16 -10.77
CA TYR A 167 10.53 5.24 -10.96
C TYR A 167 10.14 3.99 -11.77
N LEU A 168 9.00 3.38 -11.44
CA LEU A 168 8.48 2.23 -12.19
C LEU A 168 8.17 2.59 -13.64
N LEU A 169 7.50 3.72 -13.90
CA LEU A 169 7.20 4.19 -15.25
C LEU A 169 8.46 4.47 -16.08
N SER A 170 9.55 4.93 -15.45
CA SER A 170 10.85 5.16 -16.11
C SER A 170 11.59 3.87 -16.50
N ASN A 171 11.30 2.75 -15.83
CA ASN A 171 11.98 1.47 -16.02
C ASN A 171 11.11 0.41 -16.71
N LEU A 172 9.82 0.67 -16.87
CA LEU A 172 8.91 -0.25 -17.53
C LEU A 172 9.33 -0.49 -18.99
N THR A 173 9.02 -1.68 -19.47
CA THR A 173 9.11 -2.04 -20.89
C THR A 173 7.72 -2.05 -21.47
N PHE A 174 7.31 -0.92 -22.04
CA PHE A 174 6.02 -0.81 -22.72
C PHE A 174 6.06 -1.52 -24.07
N LYS A 175 4.97 -2.21 -24.45
CA LYS A 175 4.83 -2.77 -25.81
C LYS A 175 4.84 -1.65 -26.87
N THR A 176 4.21 -0.52 -26.53
CA THR A 176 4.24 0.74 -27.28
C THR A 176 4.23 1.89 -26.28
N ASP A 177 5.00 2.95 -26.53
CA ASP A 177 5.09 4.14 -25.67
C ASP A 177 4.72 5.42 -26.46
N PRO A 178 3.44 5.57 -26.86
CA PRO A 178 2.99 6.69 -27.70
C PRO A 178 3.19 8.08 -27.08
N LEU A 179 3.34 8.18 -25.75
CA LEU A 179 3.52 9.46 -25.04
C LEU A 179 4.94 9.65 -24.51
N SER A 180 5.86 8.73 -24.83
CA SER A 180 7.23 8.73 -24.30
C SER A 180 7.28 8.80 -22.77
N LEU A 181 6.34 8.14 -22.08
CA LEU A 181 6.23 8.17 -20.62
C LEU A 181 7.51 7.68 -19.95
N LYS A 182 8.20 6.74 -20.58
CA LYS A 182 9.49 6.25 -20.07
C LYS A 182 10.49 7.39 -19.94
N GLU A 183 10.64 8.19 -20.99
CA GLU A 183 11.61 9.28 -21.03
C GLU A 183 11.18 10.45 -20.17
N ARG A 184 9.88 10.81 -20.21
CA ARG A 184 9.30 11.85 -19.35
C ARG A 184 9.47 11.52 -17.87
N SER A 185 9.28 10.25 -17.49
CA SER A 185 9.48 9.80 -16.11
C SER A 185 10.94 9.94 -15.66
N LYS A 186 11.92 9.62 -16.53
CA LYS A 186 13.34 9.86 -16.21
C LYS A 186 13.63 11.33 -15.99
N ASN A 187 13.15 12.21 -16.87
CA ASN A 187 13.34 13.65 -16.74
C ASN A 187 12.75 14.19 -15.41
N ILE A 188 11.60 13.67 -14.99
CA ILE A 188 11.00 14.01 -13.68
C ILE A 188 11.90 13.55 -12.52
N LEU A 189 12.46 12.33 -12.58
CA LEU A 189 13.36 11.80 -11.54
C LEU A 189 14.70 12.53 -11.48
N GLU A 190 15.26 12.93 -12.63
CA GLU A 190 16.48 13.74 -12.68
C GLU A 190 16.26 15.07 -11.95
N ARG A 191 15.14 15.75 -12.22
CA ARG A 191 14.73 16.98 -11.52
C ARG A 191 14.45 16.75 -10.04
N TRP A 192 13.99 15.56 -9.67
CA TRP A 192 13.78 15.16 -8.28
C TRP A 192 15.11 15.07 -7.51
N ASN A 193 16.18 14.61 -8.17
CA ASN A 193 17.50 14.41 -7.58
C ASN A 193 18.40 15.65 -7.61
N THR A 194 18.08 16.66 -8.41
CA THR A 194 18.70 17.98 -8.28
C THR A 194 18.33 18.62 -6.95
N ASN A 195 19.35 19.04 -6.21
CA ASN A 195 19.20 19.94 -5.08
C ASN A 195 19.19 21.36 -5.66
N ASP A 196 18.05 22.04 -5.58
CA ASP A 196 17.99 23.49 -5.76
C ASP A 196 18.79 24.20 -4.65
#